data_AF-A0A356IHT8-F1
#
_entry.id   AF-A0A356IHT8-F1
#
_cell.length_a   1.000
_cell.length_b   1.000
_cell.length_c   1.000
_cell.angle_alpha   90.00
_cell.angle_beta   90.00
_cell.angle_gamma   90.00
#
_symmetry.space_group_name_H-M   'P 1'
#
loop_
_entity.id
_entity.type
_entity.pdbx_description
1 polymer ?
#
loop_
_entity_poly.entity_id
_entity_poly.type
_entity_poly.pdbx_seq_one_letter_code
_entity_poly.pdbx_strand_id
1 'polypeptide(L)'
;NADFDGDQMAVHIPLGPEAQIEASVLMMASNNILNPSNGSPIAVPSQDIVLGCYYLTKSKAGAKGEGRVFGNGDDALLALEAGELETLTPIRLRISGELIDLTVSRDDQDVI
;
A
#
# COMPACT_ATOMS: atom_id res chain seq x y z
N ASN A 1 11.43 -16.55 5.21
CA ASN A 1 11.29 -16.66 6.66
C ASN A 1 12.61 -16.21 7.26
N ALA A 2 12.75 -14.91 7.45
CA ALA A 2 13.95 -14.26 7.96
C ALA A 2 13.51 -13.02 8.74
N ASP A 3 14.22 -12.65 9.78
CA ASP A 3 14.04 -11.38 10.49
C ASP A 3 15.38 -10.64 10.67
N PHE A 4 15.41 -9.59 11.50
CA PHE A 4 16.59 -8.74 11.71
C PHE A 4 17.26 -8.99 13.08
N ASP A 5 17.18 -10.20 13.64
CA ASP A 5 17.78 -10.54 14.94
C ASP A 5 19.21 -11.13 14.86
N GLY A 6 19.72 -11.34 13.65
CA GLY A 6 21.06 -11.93 13.42
C GLY A 6 21.12 -12.98 12.30
N ASP A 7 20.01 -13.22 11.60
CA ASP A 7 19.94 -14.13 10.45
C ASP A 7 20.99 -13.84 9.37
N GLN A 8 21.54 -14.92 8.79
CA GLN A 8 22.53 -14.86 7.73
C GLN A 8 21.98 -15.42 6.41
N MET A 9 22.33 -14.78 5.30
CA MET A 9 21.98 -15.24 3.95
C MET A 9 23.23 -15.33 3.08
N ALA A 10 23.37 -16.45 2.35
CA ALA A 10 24.45 -16.65 1.40
C ALA A 10 24.19 -15.86 0.10
N VAL A 11 25.27 -15.35 -0.50
CA VAL A 11 25.22 -14.61 -1.76
C VAL A 11 26.01 -15.35 -2.82
N HIS A 12 25.39 -15.60 -3.98
CA HIS A 12 26.00 -16.28 -5.12
C HIS A 12 25.95 -15.37 -6.36
N ILE A 13 26.94 -15.48 -7.24
CA ILE A 13 27.07 -14.64 -8.43
C ILE A 13 26.93 -15.53 -9.69
N PRO A 14 25.88 -15.35 -10.51
CA PRO A 14 25.78 -16.05 -11.79
C PRO A 14 26.78 -15.46 -12.80
N LEU A 15 27.60 -16.30 -13.43
CA LEU A 15 28.68 -15.86 -14.32
C LEU A 15 28.33 -16.01 -15.81
N GLY A 16 27.72 -17.12 -16.21
CA GLY A 16 27.37 -17.38 -17.62
C GLY A 16 26.24 -16.47 -18.12
N PRO A 17 26.24 -16.08 -19.40
CA PRO A 17 25.18 -15.24 -19.95
C PRO A 17 23.80 -15.90 -19.83
N GLU A 18 23.71 -17.22 -20.01
CA GLU A 18 22.46 -17.98 -19.82
C GLU A 18 21.98 -17.90 -18.37
N ALA A 19 22.88 -18.07 -17.40
CA ALA A 19 22.55 -18.02 -15.98
C ALA A 19 22.13 -16.60 -15.53
N GLN A 20 22.74 -15.56 -16.11
CA GLN A 20 22.34 -14.18 -15.84
C GLN A 20 20.94 -13.89 -16.39
N ILE A 21 20.65 -14.34 -17.62
CA ILE A 21 19.32 -14.20 -18.22
C ILE A 21 18.29 -14.95 -17.38
N GLU A 22 18.55 -16.20 -17.01
CA GLU A 22 17.66 -17.00 -16.17
C GLU A 22 17.39 -16.33 -14.81
N ALA A 23 18.43 -15.84 -14.14
CA ALA A 23 18.29 -15.14 -12.86
C ALA A 23 17.42 -13.88 -13.00
N SER A 24 17.58 -13.13 -14.09
CA SER A 24 16.80 -11.91 -14.33
C SER A 24 15.35 -12.17 -14.75
N VAL A 25 15.08 -13.21 -15.54
CA VAL A 25 13.76 -13.46 -16.09
C VAL A 25 12.92 -14.34 -15.17
N LEU A 26 13.51 -15.39 -14.59
CA LEU A 26 12.77 -16.39 -13.81
C LEU A 26 12.92 -16.22 -12.31
N MET A 27 14.08 -15.77 -11.82
CA MET A 27 14.36 -15.73 -10.37
C MET A 27 14.31 -14.34 -9.74
N MET A 28 14.04 -13.29 -10.52
CA MET A 28 13.96 -11.93 -10.01
C MET A 28 12.81 -11.79 -9.01
N ALA A 29 13.09 -11.18 -7.85
CA ALA A 29 12.14 -11.12 -6.73
C ALA A 29 10.81 -10.44 -7.09
N SER A 30 10.82 -9.43 -7.97
CA SER A 30 9.60 -8.74 -8.44
C SER A 30 8.65 -9.63 -9.22
N ASN A 31 9.14 -10.75 -9.77
CA ASN A 31 8.31 -11.71 -10.49
C ASN A 31 7.66 -12.72 -9.51
N ASN A 32 8.21 -12.86 -8.31
CA ASN A 32 7.83 -13.87 -7.32
C ASN A 32 6.84 -13.30 -6.29
N ILE A 33 5.70 -12.77 -6.76
CA ILE A 33 4.69 -12.15 -5.89
C ILE A 33 3.58 -13.11 -5.43
N LEU A 34 3.41 -14.26 -6.10
CA LEU A 34 2.39 -15.26 -5.78
C LEU A 34 3.03 -16.53 -5.20
N ASN A 35 2.29 -17.19 -4.31
CA ASN A 35 2.68 -18.49 -3.76
C ASN A 35 2.43 -19.59 -4.81
N PRO A 36 3.47 -20.37 -5.20
CA PRO A 36 3.31 -21.46 -6.16
C PRO A 36 2.29 -22.55 -5.75
N SER A 37 2.06 -22.74 -4.44
CA SER A 37 1.19 -23.84 -3.97
C SER A 37 -0.30 -23.57 -4.10
N ASN A 38 -0.72 -22.30 -4.06
CA ASN A 38 -2.14 -21.93 -3.97
C ASN A 38 -2.49 -20.62 -4.69
N GLY A 39 -1.51 -19.91 -5.28
CA GLY A 39 -1.71 -18.68 -6.03
C GLY A 39 -1.98 -17.42 -5.19
N SER A 40 -1.99 -17.52 -3.86
CA SER A 40 -2.20 -16.34 -3.00
C SER A 40 -0.98 -15.41 -3.02
N PRO A 41 -1.12 -14.07 -2.90
CA PRO A 41 0.02 -13.17 -2.79
C PRO A 41 0.92 -13.48 -1.58
N ILE A 42 2.24 -13.41 -1.75
CA ILE A 42 3.21 -13.62 -0.66
C ILE A 42 3.88 -12.32 -0.20
N ALA A 43 3.94 -11.30 -1.05
CA ALA A 43 4.50 -9.99 -0.74
C ALA A 43 3.47 -9.09 0.00
N VAL A 44 2.81 -9.64 1.01
CA VAL A 44 1.79 -8.92 1.79
C VAL A 44 2.48 -8.10 2.89
N PRO A 45 2.10 -6.81 3.09
CA PRO A 45 2.65 -6.01 4.18
C PRO A 45 2.40 -6.64 5.55
N SER A 46 3.31 -6.43 6.49
CA SER A 46 3.20 -6.96 7.86
C SER A 46 3.57 -5.91 8.91
N GLN A 47 3.29 -6.22 10.18
CA GLN A 47 3.67 -5.45 11.36
C GLN A 47 3.35 -3.96 11.23
N ASP A 48 4.38 -3.10 11.20
CA ASP A 48 4.25 -1.65 11.25
C ASP A 48 3.56 -1.06 10.03
N ILE A 49 3.69 -1.69 8.86
CA ILE A 49 3.01 -1.22 7.65
C ILE A 49 1.49 -1.40 7.82
N VAL A 50 1.07 -2.57 8.32
CA VAL A 50 -0.35 -2.85 8.61
C VAL A 50 -0.86 -1.91 9.70
N LEU A 51 -0.07 -1.68 10.76
CA LEU A 51 -0.43 -0.75 11.83
C LEU A 51 -0.57 0.69 11.33
N GLY A 52 0.32 1.15 10.46
CA GLY A 52 0.28 2.47 9.85
C GLY A 52 -0.96 2.66 8.98
N CYS A 53 -1.24 1.71 8.08
CA CYS A 53 -2.46 1.73 7.26
C CYS A 53 -3.73 1.68 8.13
N TYR A 54 -3.74 0.84 9.17
CA TYR A 54 -4.86 0.76 10.11
C TYR A 54 -5.08 2.07 10.86
N TYR A 55 -4.00 2.74 11.30
CA TYR A 55 -4.10 4.02 12.00
C TYR A 55 -4.61 5.12 11.07
N LEU A 56 -4.06 5.23 9.86
CA LEU A 56 -4.40 6.28 8.89
C LEU A 56 -5.85 6.18 8.38
N THR A 57 -6.45 5.00 8.42
CA THR A 57 -7.83 4.77 7.97
C THR A 57 -8.86 4.92 9.09
N LYS A 58 -8.44 5.21 10.33
CA LYS A 58 -9.38 5.49 11.43
C LYS A 58 -10.01 6.87 11.30
N SER A 59 -11.19 7.00 11.90
CA SER A 59 -11.90 8.26 12.08
C SER A 59 -11.83 8.68 13.55
N LYS A 60 -11.51 9.97 13.79
CA LYS A 60 -11.50 10.58 15.13
C LYS A 60 -12.67 11.57 15.23
N ALA A 61 -13.78 11.11 15.80
CA ALA A 61 -14.93 11.98 16.06
C ALA A 61 -14.59 13.07 17.08
N GLY A 62 -15.13 14.28 16.90
CA GLY A 62 -14.87 15.45 17.72
C GLY A 62 -13.50 16.10 17.48
N ALA A 63 -12.79 15.73 16.42
CA ALA A 63 -11.50 16.31 16.07
C ALA A 63 -11.65 17.73 15.49
N LYS A 64 -10.60 18.53 15.59
CA LYS A 64 -10.60 19.91 15.08
C LYS A 64 -10.87 19.90 13.57
N GLY A 65 -11.86 20.72 13.16
CA GLY A 65 -12.23 20.90 11.76
C GLY A 65 -13.16 19.83 11.18
N GLU A 66 -13.81 19.04 12.03
CA GLU A 66 -14.82 18.05 11.61
C GLU A 66 -15.94 18.68 10.76
N GLY A 67 -16.33 17.98 9.70
CA GLY A 67 -17.44 18.36 8.84
C GLY A 67 -17.11 19.42 7.77
N ARG A 68 -15.85 19.90 7.72
CA ARG A 68 -15.37 20.79 6.66
C ARG A 68 -15.46 20.14 5.28
N VAL A 69 -15.66 20.97 4.26
CA VAL A 69 -15.82 20.55 2.87
C VAL A 69 -14.68 21.14 2.05
N PHE A 70 -13.98 20.29 1.31
CA PHE A 70 -12.86 20.70 0.45
C PHE A 70 -13.13 20.33 -1.00
N GLY A 71 -12.75 21.24 -1.91
CA GLY A 71 -12.94 21.06 -3.35
C GLY A 71 -11.83 20.26 -4.04
N ASN A 72 -10.66 20.17 -3.40
CA ASN A 72 -9.44 19.49 -3.85
C ASN A 72 -8.61 19.01 -2.64
N GLY A 73 -7.66 18.10 -2.86
CA GLY A 73 -6.84 17.53 -1.79
C GLY A 73 -5.79 18.50 -1.21
N ASP A 74 -5.28 19.41 -2.04
CA ASP A 74 -4.24 20.38 -1.64
C ASP A 74 -4.78 21.39 -0.61
N ASP A 75 -6.03 21.84 -0.75
CA ASP A 75 -6.70 22.72 0.21
C ASP A 75 -6.86 22.05 1.57
N ALA A 76 -7.13 20.74 1.57
CA ALA A 76 -7.23 19.96 2.80
C ALA A 76 -5.86 19.82 3.47
N LEU A 77 -4.79 19.62 2.69
CA LEU A 77 -3.43 19.56 3.20
C LEU A 77 -2.98 20.92 3.77
N LEU A 78 -3.27 22.02 3.08
CA LEU A 78 -2.99 23.37 3.57
C LEU A 78 -3.71 23.65 4.90
N ALA A 79 -4.97 23.21 5.03
CA ALA A 79 -5.72 23.35 6.27
C ALA A 79 -5.14 22.50 7.42
N LEU A 80 -4.57 21.34 7.11
CA LEU A 80 -3.83 20.51 8.07
C LEU A 80 -2.54 21.20 8.52
N GLU A 81 -1.75 21.75 7.60
CA GLU A 81 -0.52 22.49 7.91
C GLU A 81 -0.77 23.78 8.70
N ALA A 82 -1.87 24.48 8.41
CA ALA A 82 -2.33 25.64 9.18
C ALA A 82 -2.84 25.27 10.59
N GLY A 83 -2.91 23.97 10.91
CA GLY A 83 -3.42 23.45 12.18
C GLY A 83 -4.93 23.60 12.35
N GLU A 84 -5.68 23.84 11.27
CA GLU A 84 -7.13 23.98 11.26
C GLU A 84 -7.87 22.64 11.10
N LEU A 85 -7.13 21.60 10.70
CA LEU A 85 -7.50 20.20 10.74
C LEU A 85 -6.51 19.42 11.61
N GLU A 86 -6.91 18.24 12.05
CA GLU A 86 -6.04 17.24 12.64
C GLU A 86 -6.05 15.97 11.78
N THR A 87 -5.02 15.13 11.94
CA THR A 87 -5.03 13.80 11.34
C THR A 87 -6.24 13.01 11.84
N LEU A 88 -6.88 12.25 10.95
CA LEU A 88 -8.09 11.46 11.22
C LEU A 88 -9.37 12.30 11.44
N THR A 89 -9.34 13.62 11.23
CA THR A 89 -10.55 14.45 11.23
C THR A 89 -11.49 14.05 10.08
N PRO A 90 -12.77 13.75 10.35
CA PRO A 90 -13.75 13.47 9.30
C PRO A 90 -14.05 14.72 8.47
N ILE A 91 -13.78 14.67 7.17
CA ILE A 91 -14.02 15.75 6.20
C ILE A 91 -14.80 15.25 4.99
N ARG A 92 -15.42 16.17 4.25
CA ARG A 92 -15.99 15.87 2.92
C ARG A 92 -15.07 16.42 1.85
N LEU A 93 -14.48 15.53 1.07
CA LEU A 93 -13.61 15.91 -0.06
C LEU A 93 -14.33 15.61 -1.36
N ARG A 94 -14.34 16.58 -2.28
CA ARG A 94 -14.75 16.30 -3.66
C ARG A 94 -13.60 15.62 -4.39
N ILE A 95 -13.79 14.33 -4.69
CA ILE A 95 -12.87 13.59 -5.56
C ILE A 95 -13.40 13.71 -6.99
N SER A 96 -12.65 14.39 -7.86
CA SER A 96 -12.87 14.33 -9.31
C SER A 96 -11.94 13.29 -9.90
N GLY A 97 -12.48 12.13 -10.28
CA GLY A 97 -11.78 11.10 -11.05
C GLY A 97 -12.52 10.81 -12.35
N GLU A 98 -11.98 9.89 -13.17
CA GLU A 98 -12.82 9.24 -14.18
C GLU A 98 -14.03 8.58 -13.52
N LEU A 99 -15.15 8.51 -14.24
CA LEU A 99 -16.32 7.78 -13.78
C LEU A 99 -15.97 6.29 -13.72
N ILE A 100 -15.60 5.83 -12.54
CA ILE A 100 -15.41 4.40 -12.26
C ILE A 100 -16.76 3.86 -11.84
N ASP A 101 -17.38 3.07 -12.72
CA ASP A 101 -18.62 2.37 -12.40
C ASP A 101 -18.31 1.22 -11.43
N LEU A 102 -18.52 1.46 -10.14
CA LEU A 102 -18.31 0.49 -9.06
C LEU A 102 -19.23 -0.74 -9.15
N THR A 103 -20.24 -0.75 -10.02
CA THR A 103 -21.07 -1.94 -10.29
C THR A 103 -20.44 -2.88 -11.32
N VAL A 104 -19.57 -2.36 -12.19
CA VAL A 104 -18.83 -3.11 -13.21
C VAL A 104 -17.38 -3.36 -12.76
N SER A 105 -16.81 -2.45 -11.98
CA SER A 105 -15.41 -2.48 -11.52
C SER A 105 -15.19 -3.24 -10.22
N ARG A 106 -16.04 -4.23 -9.89
CA ARG A 106 -15.68 -5.23 -8.88
C ARG A 106 -14.49 -6.01 -9.44
N ASP A 107 -13.29 -5.54 -9.10
CA ASP A 107 -12.07 -6.27 -9.33
C ASP A 107 -12.07 -7.46 -8.37
N ASP A 108 -12.21 -8.64 -8.94
CA ASP A 108 -12.16 -9.96 -8.32
C ASP A 108 -10.75 -10.31 -7.79
N GLN A 109 -9.83 -9.34 -7.78
CA GLN A 109 -8.57 -9.32 -7.03
C GLN A 109 -8.71 -9.11 -5.52
N ASP A 110 -9.94 -8.91 -5.00
CA ASP A 110 -10.20 -9.15 -3.57
C ASP A 110 -9.96 -10.63 -3.27
N VAL A 111 -8.72 -10.93 -2.89
CA VAL A 111 -8.27 -12.23 -2.38
C VAL A 111 -9.24 -12.65 -1.27
N ILE A 112 -10.04 -13.68 -1.55
CA ILE A 112 -10.84 -14.42 -0.55
C ILE A 112 -9.89 -15.18 0.38
#